data_AF-A0A970GZV5-F1
#
_entry.id   AF-A0A970GZV5-F1
#
_cell.length_a   1.000
_cell.length_b   1.000
_cell.length_c   1.000
_cell.angle_alpha   90.00
_cell.angle_beta   90.00
_cell.angle_gamma   90.00
#
_symmetry.space_group_name_H-M   'P 1'
#
loop_
_entity.id
_entity.type
_entity.pdbx_description
1 polymer ?
#
loop_
_entity_poly.entity_id
_entity_poly.type
_entity_poly.pdbx_seq_one_letter_code
_entity_poly.pdbx_strand_id
1 'polypeptide(L)'
;MMLFKDIFDEFKELNETELFYKQYYIAKQNPQNFRKYLISLDQKIIYENKWWIPELQDSFSRYFPELSIEHSRDNIKIVRHNRYNPLFPHSHAFFEMIYVYEGRCENTIEGKLINMEQGDICIVAPDDSYNGRIIFSTMILYFLFSLTRRYSQTKPIAILPFPLKTISIYRVF
;
A
#
# COMPACT_ATOMS: atom_id res chain seq x y z
N MET A 1 25.20 -1.83 12.27
CA MET A 1 24.05 -0.92 12.39
C MET A 1 24.02 -0.11 11.10
N MET A 2 23.18 -0.49 10.13
CA MET A 2 22.98 0.30 8.91
C MET A 2 22.31 1.62 9.29
N LEU A 3 22.81 2.74 8.78
CA LEU A 3 22.19 4.04 8.96
C LEU A 3 20.91 4.10 8.12
N PHE A 4 19.91 4.86 8.57
CA PHE A 4 18.66 5.07 7.83
C PHE A 4 18.90 5.44 6.36
N LYS A 5 19.96 6.19 6.07
CA LYS A 5 20.35 6.60 4.71
C LYS A 5 20.67 5.42 3.78
N ASP A 6 21.30 4.37 4.33
CA ASP A 6 21.73 3.19 3.56
C ASP A 6 20.52 2.38 3.06
N ILE A 7 19.47 2.30 3.89
CA ILE A 7 18.19 1.65 3.55
C ILE A 7 17.50 2.35 2.36
N PHE A 8 17.61 3.68 2.28
CA PHE A 8 16.94 4.44 1.21
C PHE A 8 17.69 4.41 -0.12
N ASP A 9 19.03 4.32 -0.09
CA ASP A 9 19.82 4.15 -1.31
C ASP A 9 19.49 2.82 -2.00
N GLU A 10 19.20 1.76 -1.22
CA GLU A 10 18.70 0.48 -1.75
C GLU A 10 17.30 0.57 -2.38
N PHE A 11 16.50 1.59 -2.03
CA PHE A 11 15.14 1.75 -2.55
C PHE A 11 15.05 2.55 -3.85
N LYS A 12 16.15 3.12 -4.32
CA LYS A 12 16.21 3.84 -5.61
C LYS A 12 15.92 2.90 -6.77
N GLU A 13 16.60 1.76 -6.82
CA GLU A 13 16.46 0.78 -7.90
C GLU A 13 15.12 0.05 -7.84
N LEU A 14 14.55 -0.23 -9.03
CA LEU A 14 13.31 -1.00 -9.17
C LEU A 14 13.57 -2.45 -8.76
N ASN A 15 12.80 -2.96 -7.80
CA ASN A 15 12.79 -4.38 -7.52
C ASN A 15 12.03 -5.16 -8.61
N GLU A 16 12.13 -6.48 -8.60
CA GLU A 16 11.50 -7.35 -9.61
C GLU A 16 9.97 -7.14 -9.73
N THR A 17 9.28 -6.96 -8.61
CA THR A 17 7.84 -6.69 -8.60
C THR A 17 7.51 -5.33 -9.19
N GLU A 18 8.31 -4.32 -8.90
CA GLU A 18 8.15 -2.97 -9.46
C GLU A 18 8.47 -2.93 -10.96
N LEU A 19 9.46 -3.70 -11.40
CA LEU A 19 9.77 -3.88 -12.83
C LEU A 19 8.60 -4.54 -13.56
N PHE A 20 8.03 -5.60 -12.98
CA PHE A 20 6.84 -6.26 -13.50
C PHE A 20 5.67 -5.27 -13.64
N TYR A 21 5.32 -4.58 -12.55
CA TYR A 21 4.20 -3.64 -12.58
C TYR A 21 4.45 -2.41 -13.46
N LYS A 22 5.71 -1.99 -13.63
CA LYS A 22 6.06 -0.95 -14.62
C LYS A 22 5.73 -1.42 -16.04
N GLN A 23 6.05 -2.66 -16.39
CA GLN A 23 5.71 -3.22 -17.71
C GLN A 23 4.19 -3.34 -17.89
N TYR A 24 3.48 -3.82 -16.87
CA TYR A 24 2.02 -3.86 -16.84
C TYR A 24 1.43 -2.46 -17.07
N TYR A 25 1.91 -1.44 -16.35
CA TYR A 25 1.47 -0.06 -16.47
C TYR A 25 1.68 0.50 -17.89
N ILE A 26 2.84 0.24 -18.49
CA ILE A 26 3.16 0.66 -19.87
C ILE A 26 2.25 -0.05 -20.87
N ALA A 27 2.06 -1.37 -20.73
CA ALA A 27 1.22 -2.15 -21.63
C ALA A 27 -0.24 -1.66 -21.60
N LYS A 28 -0.74 -1.30 -20.41
CA LYS A 28 -2.11 -0.81 -20.20
C LYS A 28 -2.43 0.51 -20.92
N GLN A 29 -1.42 1.31 -21.29
CA GLN A 29 -1.61 2.56 -22.04
C GLN A 29 -2.11 2.32 -23.48
N ASN A 30 -1.98 1.10 -24.02
CA ASN A 30 -2.48 0.75 -25.35
C ASN A 30 -3.32 -0.54 -25.26
N PRO A 31 -4.65 -0.47 -25.51
CA PRO A 31 -5.54 -1.62 -25.36
C PRO A 31 -5.16 -2.87 -26.16
N GLN A 32 -4.63 -2.69 -27.38
CA GLN A 32 -4.22 -3.82 -28.23
C GLN A 32 -2.95 -4.50 -27.68
N ASN A 33 -1.98 -3.69 -27.21
CA ASN A 33 -0.77 -4.21 -26.59
C ASN A 33 -1.07 -4.84 -25.23
N PHE A 34 -2.00 -4.27 -24.47
CA PHE A 34 -2.38 -4.78 -23.16
C PHE A 34 -2.96 -6.18 -23.23
N ARG A 35 -3.87 -6.45 -24.18
CA ARG A 35 -4.41 -7.79 -24.38
C ARG A 35 -3.32 -8.81 -24.74
N LYS A 36 -2.40 -8.44 -25.63
CA LYS A 36 -1.26 -9.31 -25.99
C LYS A 36 -0.35 -9.56 -24.79
N TYR A 37 -0.08 -8.51 -24.00
CA TYR A 37 0.70 -8.60 -22.78
C TYR A 37 0.06 -9.57 -21.78
N LEU A 38 -1.22 -9.43 -21.45
CA LEU A 38 -1.91 -10.32 -20.52
C LEU A 38 -1.87 -11.79 -20.95
N ILE A 39 -2.00 -12.08 -22.26
CA ILE A 39 -1.91 -13.44 -22.81
C ILE A 39 -0.49 -14.01 -22.69
N SER A 40 0.54 -13.14 -22.74
CA SER A 40 1.94 -13.56 -22.64
C SER A 40 2.41 -13.86 -21.22
N LEU A 41 1.60 -13.53 -20.20
CA LEU A 41 1.99 -13.73 -18.80
C LEU A 41 1.92 -15.19 -18.38
N ASP A 42 2.95 -15.64 -17.65
CA ASP A 42 2.97 -16.95 -17.02
C ASP A 42 2.17 -16.92 -15.70
N GLN A 43 1.04 -17.63 -15.68
CA GLN A 43 0.16 -17.71 -14.51
C GLN A 43 0.83 -18.33 -13.28
N LYS A 44 1.78 -19.25 -13.48
CA LYS A 44 2.51 -19.88 -12.39
C LYS A 44 3.42 -18.86 -11.71
N ILE A 45 4.15 -18.08 -12.49
CA ILE A 45 5.01 -17.00 -11.97
C ILE A 45 4.17 -15.96 -11.21
N ILE A 46 3.02 -15.57 -11.77
CA ILE A 46 2.11 -14.63 -11.12
C ILE A 46 1.65 -15.15 -9.75
N TYR A 47 1.24 -16.43 -9.69
CA TYR A 47 0.77 -17.07 -8.46
C TYR A 47 1.88 -17.18 -7.41
N GLU A 48 3.06 -17.65 -7.79
CA GLU A 48 4.22 -17.81 -6.89
C GLU A 48 4.66 -16.48 -6.29
N ASN A 49 4.67 -15.41 -7.09
CA ASN A 49 5.02 -14.06 -6.65
C ASN A 49 3.87 -13.33 -5.94
N LYS A 50 2.65 -13.90 -5.92
CA LYS A 50 1.43 -13.27 -5.40
C LYS A 50 1.17 -11.89 -6.00
N TRP A 51 1.45 -11.74 -7.30
CA TRP A 51 1.18 -10.48 -8.00
C TRP A 51 -0.32 -10.34 -8.27
N TRP A 52 -0.85 -9.16 -7.96
CA TRP A 52 -2.24 -8.78 -8.17
C TRP A 52 -2.42 -8.24 -9.58
N ILE A 53 -3.29 -8.88 -10.37
CA ILE A 53 -3.63 -8.43 -11.73
C ILE A 53 -5.15 -8.37 -11.84
N PRO A 54 -5.75 -7.16 -11.79
CA PRO A 54 -7.20 -6.98 -11.77
C PRO A 54 -7.93 -7.69 -12.92
N GLU A 55 -7.30 -7.76 -14.10
CA GLU A 55 -7.90 -8.36 -15.29
C GLU A 55 -7.86 -9.89 -15.33
N LEU A 56 -7.05 -10.52 -14.47
CA LEU A 56 -6.86 -11.99 -14.44
C LEU A 56 -7.39 -12.62 -13.15
N GLN A 57 -7.62 -11.84 -12.10
CA GLN A 57 -7.93 -12.34 -10.77
C GLN A 57 -9.16 -11.64 -10.21
N ASP A 58 -10.24 -12.39 -9.97
CA ASP A 58 -11.45 -11.88 -9.29
C ASP A 58 -11.57 -12.41 -7.84
N SER A 59 -10.74 -13.39 -7.47
CA SER A 59 -10.86 -14.16 -6.23
C SER A 59 -9.96 -13.70 -5.07
N PHE A 60 -9.22 -12.60 -5.20
CA PHE A 60 -8.43 -12.10 -4.07
C PHE A 60 -9.34 -11.63 -2.95
N SER A 61 -9.02 -12.00 -1.71
CA SER A 61 -9.71 -11.47 -0.54
C SER A 61 -9.55 -9.95 -0.54
N ARG A 62 -10.68 -9.24 -0.57
CA ARG A 62 -10.73 -7.79 -0.42
C ARG A 62 -10.72 -7.38 1.05
N TYR A 63 -10.76 -8.32 1.98
CA TYR A 63 -10.67 -8.04 3.42
C TYR A 63 -9.42 -8.69 4.03
N PHE A 64 -8.66 -7.91 4.79
CA PHE A 64 -7.48 -8.37 5.52
C PHE A 64 -7.72 -8.37 7.04
N PRO A 65 -7.88 -9.55 7.67
CA PRO A 65 -7.97 -9.63 9.13
C PRO A 65 -6.64 -9.27 9.79
N GLU A 66 -6.66 -9.03 11.10
CA GLU A 66 -5.48 -8.73 11.94
C GLU A 66 -4.38 -9.81 11.79
N LEU A 67 -4.81 -11.08 11.69
CA LEU A 67 -3.97 -12.26 11.39
C LEU A 67 -3.14 -12.14 10.11
N SER A 68 -3.54 -11.29 9.16
CA SER A 68 -2.75 -11.03 7.94
C SER A 68 -1.40 -10.39 8.25
N ILE A 69 -1.22 -9.88 9.47
CA ILE A 69 -0.08 -9.11 9.92
C ILE A 69 0.74 -9.85 10.98
N GLU A 70 0.15 -10.84 11.65
CA GLU A 70 0.69 -11.57 12.82
C GLU A 70 1.99 -12.36 12.61
N HIS A 71 2.55 -12.39 11.40
CA HIS A 71 3.89 -12.98 11.20
C HIS A 71 5.03 -12.11 11.71
N SER A 72 4.77 -10.87 12.17
CA SER A 72 5.73 -10.09 12.95
C SER A 72 5.53 -10.34 14.45
N ARG A 73 6.61 -10.67 15.17
CA ARG A 73 6.60 -10.71 16.65
C ARG A 73 6.26 -9.36 17.28
N ASP A 74 6.26 -8.31 16.47
CA ASP A 74 6.01 -6.92 16.84
C ASP A 74 4.60 -6.50 16.40
N ASN A 75 3.92 -5.72 17.23
CA ASN A 75 2.61 -5.10 16.95
C ASN A 75 2.68 -4.04 15.83
N ILE A 76 3.79 -3.98 15.09
CA ILE A 76 4.08 -3.06 14.02
C ILE A 76 4.75 -3.86 12.91
N LYS A 77 4.09 -3.95 11.77
CA LYS A 77 4.71 -4.34 10.51
C LYS A 77 5.06 -3.07 9.75
N ILE A 78 6.20 -3.06 9.07
CA ILE A 78 6.62 -1.97 8.18
C ILE A 78 6.84 -2.61 6.81
N VAL A 79 6.11 -2.14 5.79
CA VAL A 79 6.22 -2.68 4.42
C VAL A 79 6.46 -1.55 3.45
N ARG A 80 7.43 -1.72 2.55
CA ARG A 80 7.59 -0.90 1.36
C ARG A 80 6.47 -1.21 0.38
N HIS A 81 5.68 -0.20 0.01
CA HIS A 81 4.74 -0.36 -1.10
C HIS A 81 5.45 -0.24 -2.45
N ASN A 82 5.20 -1.21 -3.33
CA ASN A 82 5.79 -1.25 -4.66
C ASN A 82 5.21 -0.16 -5.57
N ARG A 83 6.09 0.42 -6.40
CA ARG A 83 5.71 1.25 -7.55
C ARG A 83 4.78 0.55 -8.53
N TYR A 84 4.00 1.37 -9.24
CA TYR A 84 3.15 0.94 -10.37
C TYR A 84 2.10 -0.12 -10.01
N ASN A 85 1.93 -0.42 -8.72
CA ASN A 85 1.00 -1.42 -8.23
C ASN A 85 -0.41 -1.06 -8.74
N PRO A 86 -1.14 -1.99 -9.36
CA PRO A 86 -2.48 -1.72 -9.85
C PRO A 86 -3.43 -1.42 -8.69
N LEU A 87 -4.53 -0.75 -9.02
CA LEU A 87 -5.62 -0.50 -8.08
C LEU A 87 -6.04 -1.79 -7.40
N PHE A 88 -6.03 -1.79 -6.07
CA PHE A 88 -6.45 -2.92 -5.27
C PHE A 88 -7.49 -2.49 -4.23
N PRO A 89 -8.78 -2.60 -4.55
CA PRO A 89 -9.87 -2.31 -3.63
C PRO A 89 -9.87 -3.27 -2.43
N HIS A 90 -9.63 -2.76 -1.21
CA HIS A 90 -9.64 -3.61 -0.01
C HIS A 90 -10.01 -2.86 1.28
N SER A 91 -10.33 -3.63 2.32
CA SER A 91 -10.56 -3.19 3.70
C SER A 91 -9.77 -4.08 4.67
N HIS A 92 -9.62 -3.65 5.92
CA HIS A 92 -8.75 -4.32 6.88
C HIS A 92 -9.14 -4.06 8.33
N ALA A 93 -8.70 -4.95 9.22
CA ALA A 93 -9.02 -4.94 10.65
C ALA A 93 -7.97 -4.20 11.52
N PHE A 94 -7.06 -3.43 10.91
CA PHE A 94 -5.91 -2.82 11.57
C PHE A 94 -5.75 -1.36 11.17
N PHE A 95 -5.00 -0.57 11.94
CA PHE A 95 -4.66 0.78 11.47
C PHE A 95 -3.68 0.69 10.31
N GLU A 96 -3.84 1.49 9.27
CA GLU A 96 -2.84 1.65 8.20
C GLU A 96 -2.32 3.08 8.21
N MET A 97 -1.02 3.25 8.46
CA MET A 97 -0.34 4.52 8.20
C MET A 97 0.32 4.48 6.83
N ILE A 98 0.15 5.55 6.06
CA ILE A 98 0.82 5.82 4.79
C ILE A 98 1.68 7.05 5.03
N TYR A 99 2.97 6.95 4.74
CA TYR A 99 3.92 8.07 4.79
C TYR A 99 4.57 8.24 3.42
N VAL A 100 4.57 9.43 2.83
CA VAL A 100 5.23 9.63 1.54
C VAL A 100 6.67 10.07 1.78
N TYR A 101 7.62 9.16 1.64
CA TYR A 101 9.04 9.49 1.87
C TYR A 101 9.62 10.46 0.81
N GLU A 102 9.21 10.31 -0.45
CA GLU A 102 9.65 11.16 -1.58
C GLU A 102 8.47 11.22 -2.60
N GLY A 103 8.46 12.10 -3.60
CA GLY A 103 7.42 12.08 -4.66
C GLY A 103 5.97 12.25 -4.19
N ARG A 104 5.01 11.52 -4.79
CA ARG A 104 3.56 11.73 -4.56
C ARG A 104 2.71 10.46 -4.76
N CYS A 105 1.62 10.33 -4.02
CA CYS A 105 0.64 9.26 -4.24
C CYS A 105 -0.81 9.75 -4.13
N GLU A 106 -1.72 8.99 -4.73
CA GLU A 106 -3.16 9.27 -4.73
C GLU A 106 -3.89 8.08 -4.07
N ASN A 107 -4.64 8.35 -3.01
CA ASN A 107 -5.40 7.31 -2.33
C ASN A 107 -6.87 7.67 -2.40
N THR A 108 -7.74 6.71 -2.74
CA THR A 108 -9.18 6.87 -2.58
C THR A 108 -9.63 6.10 -1.36
N ILE A 109 -10.04 6.82 -0.32
CA ILE A 109 -10.51 6.25 0.95
C ILE A 109 -11.98 6.67 1.10
N GLU A 110 -12.88 5.70 1.23
CA GLU A 110 -14.33 5.93 1.31
C GLU A 110 -14.85 6.83 0.16
N GLY A 111 -14.35 6.61 -1.06
CA GLY A 111 -14.72 7.41 -2.23
C GLY A 111 -14.13 8.83 -2.28
N LYS A 112 -13.31 9.23 -1.30
CA LYS A 112 -12.62 10.53 -1.30
C LYS A 112 -11.20 10.37 -1.80
N LEU A 113 -10.84 11.16 -2.81
CA LEU A 113 -9.47 11.26 -3.30
C LEU A 113 -8.61 12.06 -2.31
N ILE A 114 -7.47 11.49 -1.94
CA ILE A 114 -6.47 12.05 -1.04
C ILE A 114 -5.16 12.10 -1.80
N ASN A 115 -4.72 13.31 -2.11
CA ASN A 115 -3.41 13.56 -2.71
C ASN A 115 -2.38 13.76 -1.61
N MET A 116 -1.27 13.06 -1.69
CA MET A 116 -0.18 13.14 -0.71
C MET A 116 1.14 13.41 -1.42
N GLU A 117 1.95 14.28 -0.86
CA GLU A 117 3.29 14.64 -1.33
C GLU A 117 4.36 14.27 -0.29
N GLN A 118 5.62 14.37 -0.67
CA GLN A 118 6.76 14.13 0.22
C GLN A 118 6.60 14.79 1.60
N GLY A 119 6.68 13.96 2.63
CA GLY A 119 6.52 14.33 4.04
C GLY A 119 5.10 14.20 4.59
N ASP A 120 4.10 13.89 3.75
CA ASP A 120 2.72 13.72 4.22
C ASP A 120 2.51 12.35 4.90
N ILE A 121 1.66 12.35 5.92
CA ILE A 121 1.16 11.15 6.59
C ILE A 121 -0.36 11.08 6.50
N CYS A 122 -0.87 9.91 6.12
CA CYS A 122 -2.28 9.57 6.17
C CYS A 122 -2.45 8.34 7.06
N ILE A 123 -3.34 8.42 8.05
CA ILE A 123 -3.69 7.29 8.90
C ILE A 123 -5.11 6.87 8.57
N VAL A 124 -5.29 5.57 8.40
CA VAL A 124 -6.56 4.95 8.02
C VAL A 124 -6.95 3.97 9.12
N ALA A 125 -8.15 4.15 9.65
CA ALA A 125 -8.67 3.29 10.70
C ALA A 125 -9.05 1.90 10.13
N PRO A 126 -9.15 0.87 11.00
CA PRO A 126 -9.84 -0.37 10.66
C PRO A 126 -11.24 -0.07 10.15
N ASP A 127 -11.67 -0.79 9.11
CA ASP A 127 -13.03 -0.74 8.61
C ASP A 127 -13.48 -2.12 8.11
N ASP A 128 -14.52 -2.63 8.74
CA ASP A 128 -15.19 -3.91 8.46
C ASP A 128 -16.15 -3.76 7.28
N SER A 129 -16.49 -2.52 6.89
CA SER A 129 -17.46 -2.22 5.86
C SER A 129 -16.86 -2.46 4.47
N TYR A 130 -17.67 -3.02 3.57
CA TYR A 130 -17.27 -3.37 2.19
C TYR A 130 -17.05 -2.13 1.30
N ASN A 131 -16.97 -0.91 1.86
CA ASN A 131 -16.71 0.34 1.13
C ASN A 131 -15.24 0.52 0.71
N GLY A 132 -14.54 -0.60 0.51
CA GLY A 132 -13.22 -0.81 -0.08
C GLY A 132 -12.41 0.43 -0.45
N ARG A 133 -11.25 0.59 0.18
CA ARG A 133 -10.25 1.59 -0.20
C ARG A 133 -9.68 1.25 -1.56
N ILE A 134 -9.67 2.21 -2.48
CA ILE A 134 -9.02 2.09 -3.79
C ILE A 134 -7.70 2.85 -3.72
N ILE A 135 -6.57 2.12 -3.64
CA ILE A 135 -5.24 2.73 -3.59
C ILE A 135 -4.68 2.88 -5.00
N PHE A 136 -4.38 4.11 -5.43
CA PHE A 136 -3.74 4.44 -6.72
C PHE A 136 -2.39 5.13 -6.52
N SER A 137 -1.32 4.36 -6.30
CA SER A 137 -0.02 4.97 -6.08
C SER A 137 0.80 5.09 -7.37
N THR A 138 1.14 6.32 -7.75
CA THR A 138 2.21 6.58 -8.73
C THR A 138 3.62 6.58 -8.11
N MET A 139 3.78 6.08 -6.86
CA MET A 139 5.00 5.93 -6.03
C MET A 139 5.41 7.20 -5.24
N ILE A 140 5.74 7.17 -3.92
CA ILE A 140 6.97 6.62 -3.26
C ILE A 140 6.76 6.07 -1.86
N LEU A 141 7.51 4.98 -1.60
CA LEU A 141 7.81 4.32 -0.34
C LEU A 141 6.96 4.86 0.82
N TYR A 142 5.81 4.23 0.99
CA TYR A 142 5.09 4.36 2.24
C TYR A 142 5.34 3.16 3.11
N PHE A 143 5.60 3.45 4.39
CA PHE A 143 5.69 2.47 5.43
C PHE A 143 4.27 2.21 5.91
N LEU A 144 3.69 1.08 5.49
CA LEU A 144 2.47 0.60 6.11
C LEU A 144 2.79 0.26 7.56
N PHE A 145 2.37 1.08 8.52
CA PHE A 145 2.36 0.70 9.93
C PHE A 145 1.01 0.08 10.25
N SER A 146 1.02 -1.17 10.69
CA SER A 146 -0.16 -1.81 11.25
C SER A 146 -0.06 -1.98 12.74
N LEU A 147 -1.01 -1.40 13.47
CA LEU A 147 -1.17 -1.56 14.91
C LEU A 147 -2.27 -2.59 15.19
N THR A 148 -1.89 -3.68 15.85
CA THR A 148 -2.79 -4.70 16.38
C THR A 148 -3.41 -4.24 17.70
N ARG A 149 -4.70 -4.49 17.90
CA ARG A 149 -5.43 -4.03 19.09
C ARG A 149 -5.36 -5.13 20.14
N ARG A 150 -4.28 -5.18 20.94
CA ARG A 150 -4.37 -5.91 22.22
C ARG A 150 -5.43 -5.22 23.08
N TYR A 151 -6.52 -5.93 23.37
CA TYR A 151 -7.60 -5.50 24.24
C TYR A 151 -7.03 -4.97 25.58
N SER A 152 -6.89 -3.65 25.69
CA SER A 152 -6.88 -2.94 26.97
C SER A 152 -7.34 -1.51 26.71
N GLN A 153 -8.36 -1.09 27.44
CA GLN A 153 -8.96 0.22 27.30
C GLN A 153 -7.96 1.30 27.69
N THR A 154 -7.31 1.96 26.72
CA THR A 154 -6.72 3.29 26.92
C THR A 154 -6.76 4.11 25.62
N LYS A 155 -6.97 5.41 25.80
CA LYS A 155 -7.29 6.47 24.84
C LYS A 155 -6.20 6.68 23.76
N PRO A 156 -6.51 7.29 22.60
CA PRO A 156 -5.55 7.40 21.50
C PRO A 156 -4.34 8.24 21.92
N ILE A 157 -3.15 7.68 21.73
CA ILE A 157 -1.87 8.37 21.89
C ILE A 157 -1.43 8.80 20.49
N ALA A 158 -1.26 10.10 20.28
CA ALA A 158 -0.60 10.67 19.12
C ALA A 158 0.39 11.71 19.62
N ILE A 159 1.71 11.47 19.49
CA ILE A 159 2.80 12.47 19.37
C ILE A 159 4.04 11.71 18.79
N LEU A 160 4.80 12.21 17.79
CA LEU A 160 6.13 12.88 17.94
C LEU A 160 6.82 13.16 16.56
N PRO A 161 7.86 14.03 16.50
CA PRO A 161 7.96 15.15 15.55
C PRO A 161 9.12 15.08 14.51
N PHE A 162 9.24 16.16 13.71
CA PHE A 162 10.26 16.60 12.72
C PHE A 162 9.98 16.35 11.22
N PRO A 163 10.29 17.36 10.39
CA PRO A 163 9.35 18.42 10.02
C PRO A 163 8.29 17.86 9.04
N LEU A 164 7.10 17.54 9.55
CA LEU A 164 5.99 17.12 8.69
C LEU A 164 5.26 18.37 8.18
N LYS A 165 4.99 18.43 6.87
CA LYS A 165 4.26 19.54 6.25
C LYS A 165 2.77 19.52 6.62
N THR A 166 2.15 18.33 6.65
CA THR A 166 0.71 18.17 6.96
C THR A 166 0.45 16.79 7.58
N ILE A 167 -0.38 16.74 8.63
CA ILE A 167 -0.93 15.48 9.17
C ILE A 167 -2.44 15.51 8.95
N SER A 168 -2.96 14.59 8.13
CA SER A 168 -4.40 14.39 7.97
C SER A 168 -4.82 13.11 8.69
N ILE A 169 -5.56 13.26 9.80
CA ILE A 169 -6.17 12.13 10.50
C ILE A 169 -7.61 12.01 10.01
N TYR A 170 -7.90 10.95 9.26
CA TYR A 170 -9.27 10.62 8.91
C TYR A 170 -9.85 9.74 10.02
N ARG A 171 -10.75 10.33 10.81
CA ARG A 171 -11.60 9.63 11.78
C ARG A 171 -13.04 9.82 11.33
N VAL A 172 -13.71 8.74 10.98
CA VAL A 172 -15.15 8.75 10.69
C VAL A 172 -15.85 8.07 11.87
N PHE A 173 -16.99 8.64 12.25
CA PHE A 173 -17.73 8.40 13.49
C PHE A 173 -18.42 7.04 13.52
#